data_AF-A0A674HG08-F1
#
_entry.id   AF-A0A674HG08-F1
#
_cell.length_a   1.000
_cell.length_b   1.000
_cell.length_c   1.000
_cell.angle_alpha   90.00
_cell.angle_beta   90.00
_cell.angle_gamma   90.00
#
_symmetry.space_group_name_H-M   'P 1'
#
loop_
_entity.id
_entity.type
_entity.pdbx_description
1 polymer ?
#
loop_
_entity_poly.entity_id
_entity_poly.type
_entity_poly.pdbx_seq_one_letter_code
_entity_poly.pdbx_strand_id
1 'polypeptide(L)'
;MAASSRDQVLRLYRALLRESQRFSSYNYRTYAIRRIRDAFRENKNIADSEKIEELLNKAKANLEVIQRQGTIDHMYATEKLIIERPGNT
;
A
#
# COMPACT_ATOMS: atom_id res chain seq x y z
N MET A 1 23.09 8.83 9.43
CA MET A 1 22.02 7.85 9.75
C MET A 1 20.63 8.26 9.25
N ALA A 2 20.23 9.55 9.26
CA ALA A 2 18.89 9.98 8.81
C ALA A 2 18.60 9.90 7.29
N ALA A 3 19.62 9.99 6.42
CA ALA A 3 19.43 9.82 4.98
C ALA A 3 19.06 8.37 4.60
N SER A 4 19.59 7.39 5.34
CA SER A 4 19.31 5.96 5.15
C SER A 4 17.83 5.64 5.45
N SER A 5 17.27 6.21 6.53
CA SER A 5 15.87 5.97 6.90
C SER A 5 14.89 6.61 5.90
N ARG A 6 15.16 7.82 5.42
CA ARG A 6 14.29 8.49 4.42
C ARG A 6 14.20 7.69 3.12
N ASP A 7 15.32 7.21 2.60
CA ASP A 7 15.33 6.43 1.35
C ASP A 7 14.61 5.10 1.52
N GLN A 8 14.79 4.43 2.67
CA GLN A 8 14.06 3.21 3.00
C GLN A 8 12.54 3.45 3.06
N VAL A 9 12.09 4.52 3.73
CA VAL A 9 10.68 4.92 3.81
C VAL A 9 10.10 5.13 2.40
N LEU A 10 10.81 5.88 1.54
CA LEU A 10 10.33 6.17 0.19
C LEU A 10 10.33 4.93 -0.73
N ARG A 11 11.32 4.04 -0.59
CA ARG A 11 11.35 2.76 -1.32
C ARG A 11 10.16 1.89 -0.91
N LEU A 12 9.91 1.77 0.39
CA LEU A 12 8.81 0.96 0.93
C LEU A 12 7.45 1.53 0.55
N TYR A 13 7.28 2.85 0.62
CA TYR A 13 6.06 3.53 0.15
C TYR A 13 5.75 3.20 -1.32
N ARG A 14 6.75 3.30 -2.21
CA ARG A 14 6.59 2.96 -3.63
C ARG A 14 6.32 1.47 -3.84
N ALA A 15 6.93 0.59 -3.05
CA ALA A 15 6.65 -0.85 -3.12
C ALA A 15 5.19 -1.16 -2.74
N LEU A 16 4.72 -0.62 -1.61
CA LEU A 16 3.35 -0.77 -1.14
C LEU A 16 2.33 -0.28 -2.17
N LEU A 17 2.55 0.89 -2.77
CA LEU A 17 1.65 1.42 -3.79
C LEU A 17 1.65 0.56 -5.07
N ARG A 18 2.81 0.07 -5.50
CA ARG A 18 2.93 -0.79 -6.69
C ARG A 18 2.23 -2.12 -6.49
N GLU A 19 2.45 -2.79 -5.36
CA GLU A 19 1.77 -4.06 -5.08
C GLU A 19 0.26 -3.86 -4.90
N SER A 20 -0.16 -2.77 -4.26
CA SER A 20 -1.59 -2.46 -4.10
C SER A 20 -2.30 -2.19 -5.42
N GLN A 21 -1.61 -1.66 -6.43
CA GLN A 21 -2.20 -1.49 -7.76
C GLN A 21 -2.50 -2.81 -8.46
N ARG A 22 -1.85 -3.90 -8.07
CA ARG A 22 -2.02 -5.21 -8.70
C ARG A 22 -3.34 -5.87 -8.31
N PHE A 23 -3.99 -5.48 -7.21
CA PHE A 23 -5.30 -6.02 -6.85
C PHE A 23 -6.29 -5.90 -8.02
N SER A 24 -6.85 -7.02 -8.44
CA SER A 24 -7.90 -7.11 -9.45
C SER A 24 -9.19 -6.49 -8.94
N SER A 25 -9.53 -6.72 -7.66
CA SER A 25 -10.69 -6.16 -6.97
C SER A 25 -10.57 -4.64 -6.79
N TYR A 26 -11.54 -3.89 -7.31
CA TYR A 26 -11.58 -2.43 -7.20
C TYR A 26 -11.52 -1.93 -5.76
N ASN A 27 -12.34 -2.52 -4.89
CA ASN A 27 -12.46 -2.10 -3.49
C ASN A 27 -11.14 -2.26 -2.75
N TYR A 28 -10.45 -3.40 -2.91
CA TYR A 28 -9.16 -3.63 -2.29
C TYR A 28 -8.06 -2.73 -2.86
N ARG A 29 -7.99 -2.59 -4.19
CA ARG A 29 -7.04 -1.70 -4.86
C ARG A 29 -7.16 -0.26 -4.36
N THR A 30 -8.37 0.28 -4.41
CA THR A 30 -8.63 1.69 -4.03
C THR A 30 -8.44 1.93 -2.53
N TYR A 31 -8.95 1.03 -1.68
CA TYR A 31 -8.78 1.11 -0.25
C TYR A 31 -7.31 1.05 0.16
N ALA A 32 -6.55 0.06 -0.34
CA ALA A 32 -5.14 -0.11 0.01
C ALA A 32 -4.33 1.14 -0.39
N ILE A 33 -4.49 1.63 -1.62
CA ILE A 33 -3.81 2.84 -2.10
C ILE A 33 -4.14 4.04 -1.22
N ARG A 34 -5.43 4.26 -0.90
CA ARG A 34 -5.86 5.36 -0.02
C ARG A 34 -5.24 5.23 1.37
N ARG A 35 -5.37 4.06 2.00
CA ARG A 35 -4.88 3.84 3.37
C ARG A 35 -3.36 3.99 3.47
N ILE A 36 -2.60 3.53 2.48
CA ILE A 36 -1.15 3.72 2.41
C ILE A 36 -0.82 5.21 2.30
N ARG A 37 -1.48 5.96 1.42
CA ARG A 37 -1.24 7.41 1.27
C ARG A 37 -1.52 8.15 2.56
N ASP A 38 -2.66 7.86 3.19
CA ASP A 38 -3.09 8.53 4.41
C ASP A 38 -2.13 8.20 5.56
N ALA A 39 -1.80 6.93 5.77
CA ALA A 39 -0.88 6.53 6.84
C ALA A 39 0.52 7.15 6.69
N PHE A 40 1.09 7.21 5.48
CA PHE A 40 2.41 7.84 5.29
C PHE A 40 2.36 9.36 5.45
N ARG A 41 1.22 10.01 5.13
CA ARG A 41 1.03 11.45 5.35
C ARG A 41 0.84 11.77 6.83
N GLU A 42 0.01 10.99 7.53
CA GLU A 42 -0.23 11.09 8.98
C GLU A 42 1.08 11.02 9.77
N ASN A 43 2.01 10.16 9.36
CA ASN A 43 3.28 9.92 10.07
C ASN A 43 4.48 10.73 9.50
N LYS A 44 4.26 11.66 8.56
CA LYS A 44 5.34 12.37 7.85
C LYS A 44 6.27 13.18 8.77
N ASN A 45 5.73 13.73 9.85
CA ASN A 45 6.43 14.68 10.72
C ASN A 45 6.99 14.03 12.00
N ILE A 46 6.91 12.71 12.13
CA ILE A 46 7.50 12.00 13.28
C ILE A 46 9.02 12.11 13.19
N ALA A 47 9.63 12.59 14.27
CA ALA A 47 11.09 12.72 14.41
C ALA A 47 11.71 11.66 15.32
N ASP A 48 10.89 10.94 16.08
CA ASP A 48 11.34 9.87 16.97
C ASP A 48 11.82 8.66 16.17
N SER A 49 13.09 8.30 16.36
CA SER A 49 13.75 7.22 15.61
C SER A 49 13.17 5.84 15.93
N GLU A 50 12.81 5.57 17.19
CA GLU A 50 12.24 4.27 17.58
C GLU A 50 10.86 4.10 16.95
N LYS A 51 10.06 5.16 16.97
CA LYS A 51 8.74 5.14 16.34
C LYS A 51 8.80 4.98 14.83
N ILE A 52 9.77 5.62 14.17
CA ILE A 52 9.99 5.44 12.72
C ILE A 52 10.33 3.99 12.41
N GLU A 53 11.19 3.35 13.20
CA GLU A 53 11.57 1.96 13.01
C GLU A 53 10.39 1.00 13.19
N GLU A 54 9.59 1.21 14.25
CA GLU A 54 8.35 0.44 14.48
C GLU A 54 7.40 0.52 13.28
N LEU A 55 7.17 1.74 12.76
CA LEU A 55 6.31 1.98 11.61
C LEU A 55 6.87 1.37 10.33
N LEU A 56 8.18 1.40 10.14
CA LEU A 56 8.84 0.75 9.01
C LEU A 56 8.66 -0.78 9.06
N ASN A 57 8.82 -1.39 10.24
CA ASN A 57 8.63 -2.83 10.41
C ASN A 57 7.17 -3.22 10.18
N LYS A 58 6.21 -2.42 10.67
CA LYS A 58 4.79 -2.58 10.36
C LYS A 58 4.51 -2.47 8.86
N ALA A 59 5.12 -1.51 8.17
CA ALA A 59 4.95 -1.32 6.74
C ALA A 59 5.54 -2.48 5.92
N LYS A 60 6.66 -3.08 6.36
CA LYS A 60 7.22 -4.31 5.75
C LYS A 60 6.28 -5.49 5.92
N ALA A 61 5.76 -5.73 7.13
CA ALA A 61 4.79 -6.79 7.37
C ALA A 61 3.52 -6.61 6.51
N ASN A 62 3.02 -5.37 6.39
CA ASN A 62 1.89 -5.05 5.52
C ASN A 62 2.18 -5.30 4.04
N LEU A 63 3.41 -5.06 3.58
CA LEU A 63 3.80 -5.33 2.18
C LEU A 63 3.67 -6.82 1.87
N GLU A 64 4.13 -7.69 2.76
CA GLU A 64 3.99 -9.13 2.58
C GLU A 64 2.51 -9.57 2.57
N VAL A 65 1.69 -8.96 3.44
CA VAL A 65 0.24 -9.22 3.45
C VAL A 65 -0.37 -8.83 2.11
N ILE A 66 -0.06 -7.63 1.59
CA ILE A 66 -0.55 -7.16 0.29
C ILE A 66 -0.11 -8.10 -0.84
N GLN A 67 1.12 -8.60 -0.82
CA GLN A 67 1.60 -9.54 -1.82
C GLN A 67 0.84 -10.87 -1.78
N ARG A 68 0.66 -11.46 -0.58
CA ARG A 68 -0.10 -12.71 -0.41
C ARG A 68 -1.57 -12.54 -0.82
N GLN A 69 -2.21 -11.47 -0.35
CA GLN A 69 -3.60 -11.17 -0.68
C GLN A 69 -3.76 -10.83 -2.16
N GLY A 70 -2.78 -10.16 -2.76
CA GLY A 70 -2.75 -9.90 -4.20
C GLY A 70 -2.78 -11.20 -4.99
N THR A 71 -1.94 -12.19 -4.64
CA THR A 71 -1.97 -13.49 -5.30
C THR A 71 -3.32 -14.19 -5.16
N ILE A 72 -3.89 -14.22 -3.95
CA ILE A 72 -5.21 -14.84 -3.71
C ILE A 72 -6.31 -14.14 -4.52
N ASP A 73 -6.29 -12.81 -4.54
CA ASP A 73 -7.25 -11.99 -5.28
C ASP A 73 -7.20 -12.28 -6.79
N HIS A 74 -6.02 -12.57 -7.36
CA HIS A 74 -5.93 -13.00 -8.76
C HIS A 74 -6.39 -14.43 -8.98
N MET A 75 -6.12 -15.35 -8.04
CA MET A 75 -6.56 -16.75 -8.14
C MET A 75 -8.08 -16.89 -8.13
N TYR A 76 -8.76 -16.00 -7.40
CA TYR A 76 -10.22 -15.99 -7.25
C TYR A 76 -10.84 -14.69 -7.77
N ALA A 77 -10.29 -14.16 -8.88
CA ALA A 77 -10.76 -12.92 -9.47
C ALA A 77 -12.21 -13.05 -9.96
N THR A 78 -13.01 -12.01 -9.73
CA THR A 78 -14.40 -11.90 -10.18
C THR A 78 -14.56 -10.86 -11.29
N GLU A 79 -15.76 -10.76 -11.85
CA GLU A 79 -16.07 -9.73 -12.83
C GLU A 79 -15.89 -8.32 -12.28
N LYS A 80 -15.49 -7.41 -13.17
CA LYS A 80 -15.33 -5.98 -12.85
C LYS A 80 -16.66 -5.36 -12.47
N LEU A 81 -16.61 -4.44 -11.50
CA LEU A 81 -17.79 -3.68 -11.07
C LEU A 81 -18.29 -2.81 -12.22
N ILE A 82 -19.58 -2.46 -12.19
CA ILE A 82 -20.21 -1.58 -13.19
C ILE A 82 -19.48 -0.23 -13.29
N ILE A 83 -19.03 0.31 -12.16
CA ILE A 83 -18.29 1.58 -12.08
C ILE A 83 -16.87 1.52 -12.69
N GLU A 84 -16.36 0.33 -12.99
CA GLU A 84 -15.07 0.16 -13.67
C GLU A 84 -15.20 0.15 -15.20
N ARG A 85 -16.43 0.10 -15.74
CA ARG A 85 -16.67 0.04 -17.18
C ARG A 85 -16.61 1.45 -17.80
N PRO A 86 -15.83 1.66 -18.88
CA PRO A 86 -15.83 2.95 -19.57
C PRO A 86 -17.17 3.14 -20.30
N GLY A 87 -17.94 4.16 -19.92
CA GLY A 87 -19.22 4.50 -20.58
C GLY A 87 -20.41 4.82 -19.67
N ASN A 88 -20.26 4.79 -18.33
CA ASN A 88 -21.33 5.07 -17.36
C ASN A 88 -21.28 6.49 -16.75
N THR A 89 -20.67 7.45 -17.46
CA THR A 89 -20.74 8.89 -17.19
C THR A 89 -21.46 9.57 -18.34
#